data_AF-A0A5C9B7M0-F1
#
_entry.id   AF-A0A5C9B7M0-F1
#
_cell.length_a   1.000
_cell.length_b   1.000
_cell.length_c   1.000
_cell.angle_alpha   90.00
_cell.angle_beta   90.00
_cell.angle_gamma   90.00
#
_symmetry.space_group_name_H-M   'P 1'
#
loop_
_entity.id
_entity.type
_entity.pdbx_description
1 polymer ?
#
loop_
_entity_poly.entity_id
_entity_poly.type
_entity_poly.pdbx_seq_one_letter_code
_entity_poly.pdbx_strand_id
1 'polypeptide(L)' 'MIRFDQVCKRYPGGYEALKNVTFEIAEGEMVFLTGHSGAGKSTLLHLVAA' A
#
# COMPACT_ATOMS: atom_id res chain seq x y z
N MET A 1 7.80 -12.83 -3.43
CA MET A 1 7.72 -12.15 -2.11
C MET A 1 7.47 -10.67 -2.32
N ILE A 2 6.51 -10.07 -1.61
CA ILE A 2 6.25 -8.62 -1.60
C ILE A 2 6.59 -8.11 -0.19
N ARG A 3 7.35 -7.02 -0.08
CA ARG A 3 7.68 -6.38 1.20
C ARG A 3 7.55 -4.87 1.10
N PHE A 4 6.82 -4.31 2.05
CA PHE A 4 6.74 -2.88 2.30
C PHE A 4 7.43 -2.62 3.64
N ASP A 5 8.34 -1.65 3.67
CA ASP A 5 9.05 -1.23 4.87
C ASP A 5 8.97 0.29 5.02
N GLN A 6 8.18 0.74 5.99
CA GLN A 6 7.93 2.15 6.31
C GLN A 6 7.52 3.00 5.09
N VAL A 7 6.72 2.42 4.20
CA VAL A 7 6.36 3.07 2.94
C VAL A 7 5.39 4.21 3.18
N CYS A 8 5.76 5.39 2.67
CA CYS A 8 4.93 6.58 2.64
C CYS A 8 4.63 6.99 1.19
N LYS A 9 3.41 7.45 0.92
CA LYS A 9 3.06 8.01 -0.40
C LYS A 9 2.21 9.26 -0.23
N ARG A 10 2.75 10.36 -0.75
CA ARG A 10 2.06 11.66 -0.84
C ARG A 10 1.86 12.03 -2.30
N TYR A 11 0.66 12.50 -2.63
CA TYR A 11 0.33 13.05 -3.94
C TYR A 11 0.55 14.57 -3.96
N PRO A 12 0.67 15.18 -5.16
CA PRO A 12 0.59 16.63 -5.30
C PRO A 12 -0.66 17.18 -4.59
N GLY A 13 -0.53 18.34 -3.94
CA GLY A 13 -1.59 18.90 -3.09
C GLY A 13 -1.54 18.43 -1.63
N GLY A 14 -0.56 17.60 -1.25
CA GLY A 14 -0.28 17.29 0.15
C GLY A 14 -1.08 16.11 0.72
N TYR A 15 -1.96 15.50 -0.07
CA TYR A 15 -2.71 14.32 0.36
C TYR A 15 -1.79 13.12 0.55
N GLU A 16 -1.73 12.64 1.78
CA GLU A 16 -0.91 11.51 2.20
C GLU A 16 -1.72 10.22 2.18
N ALA A 17 -1.60 9.48 1.09
CA ALA A 17 -2.38 8.29 0.81
C ALA A 17 -1.89 7.04 1.55
N LEU A 18 -0.59 6.95 1.83
CA LEU A 18 0.01 5.89 2.67
C LEU A 18 0.91 6.53 3.72
N LYS A 19 0.79 6.07 4.96
CA LYS A 19 1.50 6.60 6.14
C LYS A 19 2.22 5.45 6.85
N ASN A 20 3.53 5.38 6.66
CA ASN A 20 4.41 4.43 7.35
C ASN A 20 3.91 2.98 7.31
N VAL A 21 3.62 2.49 6.11
CA VAL A 21 3.05 1.15 5.89
C VAL A 21 4.16 0.11 5.84
N THR A 22 4.10 -0.88 6.74
CA THR A 22 5.02 -2.02 6.80
C THR A 22 4.23 -3.33 6.79
N PHE A 23 4.53 -4.22 5.85
CA PHE A 23 4.00 -5.58 5.80
C PHE A 23 4.85 -6.46 4.86
N GLU A 24 4.70 -7.77 4.99
CA GLU A 24 5.28 -8.76 4.07
C GLU A 24 4.18 -9.71 3.58
N ILE A 25 4.26 -10.12 2.32
CA ILE A 25 3.43 -11.15 1.71
C ILE A 25 4.38 -12.20 1.13
N ALA A 26 4.25 -13.43 1.61
CA ALA A 26 5.05 -14.56 1.17
C ALA A 26 4.71 -14.97 -0.27
N GLU A 27 5.59 -15.74 -0.91
CA GLU A 27 5.30 -16.28 -2.23
C GLU A 27 4.16 -17.31 -2.16
N GLY A 28 3.18 -17.19 -3.06
CA GLY A 28 1.98 -18.03 -3.07
C GLY A 28 0.91 -17.64 -2.05
N GLU A 29 1.16 -16.65 -1.19
CA GLU A 29 0.18 -16.19 -0.21
C GLU A 29 -0.94 -15.37 -0.87
N MET A 30 -2.19 -15.67 -0.52
CA MET A 30 -3.36 -14.91 -0.95
C MET A 30 -3.85 -14.02 0.18
N VAL A 31 -3.92 -12.71 -0.06
CA VAL A 31 -4.36 -11.72 0.93
C VAL A 31 -5.52 -10.87 0.41
N PHE A 32 -6.36 -10.38 1.33
CA PHE A 32 -7.43 -9.43 1.01
C PHE A 32 -7.04 -8.02 1.44
N LEU A 33 -7.07 -7.07 0.51
CA LEU A 33 -6.90 -5.65 0.81
C LEU A 33 -8.26 -4.97 1.00
N THR A 34 -8.60 -4.64 2.24
CA THR A 34 -9.91 -4.06 2.61
C THR A 34 -9.76 -2.66 3.21
N GLY A 35 -10.89 -1.96 3.42
CA GLY A 35 -10.93 -0.62 3.99
C GLY A 35 -11.88 0.32 3.26
N HIS A 36 -12.28 1.42 3.90
CA HIS A 36 -13.21 2.41 3.35
C HIS A 36 -12.69 3.08 2.06
N SER A 37 -13.57 3.77 1.32
CA SER A 37 -13.14 4.58 0.17
C SER A 37 -12.13 5.65 0.62
N GLY A 38 -11.07 5.86 -0.16
CA GLY A 38 -9.98 6.78 0.19
C GLY A 38 -8.96 6.26 1.21
N ALA A 39 -9.02 4.99 1.64
CA ALA A 39 -8.03 4.42 2.59
C ALA A 39 -6.63 4.15 2.01
N GLY A 40 -6.37 4.49 0.74
CA GLY A 40 -5.07 4.24 0.09
C GLY A 40 -4.92 2.88 -0.63
N LYS A 41 -6.00 2.10 -0.76
CA LYS A 41 -5.97 0.76 -1.39
C LYS A 41 -5.41 0.76 -2.82
N SER A 42 -5.95 1.62 -3.70
CA SER A 42 -5.45 1.73 -5.08
C SER A 42 -4.00 2.21 -5.13
N THR A 43 -3.63 3.14 -4.24
CA THR A 43 -2.23 3.61 -4.10
C THR A 43 -1.29 2.46 -3.75
N LEU A 44 -1.68 1.60 -2.80
CA LEU A 44 -0.90 0.42 -2.41
C LEU A 44 -0.75 -0.54 -3.59
N LEU A 45 -1.84 -0.87 -4.29
CA LEU A 45 -1.80 -1.76 -5.46
C LEU A 45 -0.94 -1.22 -6.60
N HIS A 46 -0.95 0.10 -6.82
CA HIS A 46 -0.05 0.73 -7.81
C HIS A 46 1.43 0.57 -7.45
N LEU A 47 1.78 0.60 -6.17
CA LEU A 47 3.16 0.40 -5.73
C LEU A 47 3.60 -1.07 -5.78
N VAL A 48 2.67 -2.01 -5.60
CA VAL A 48 2.96 -3.45 -5.76
C VAL A 48 3.28 -3.81 -7.21
N ALA A 49 2.68 -3.11 -8.17
CA ALA A 49 2.85 -3.38 -9.60
C ALA A 49 3.95 -2.53 -10.28
N ALA A 50 4.64 -1.67 -9.53
CA ALA A 50 5.72 -0.80 -10.02
C ALA A 50 7.07 -1.52 -10.00
#